data_AF-A0A2V6F3F7-F1
#
_entry.id   AF-A0A2V6F3F7-F1
#
_cell.length_a   1.000
_cell.length_b   1.000
_cell.length_c   1.000
_cell.angle_alpha   90.00
_cell.angle_beta   90.00
_cell.angle_gamma   90.00
#
_symmetry.space_group_name_H-M   'P 1'
#
loop_
_entity.id
_entity.type
_entity.pdbx_description
1 polymer ?
#
loop_
_entity_poly.entity_id
_entity_poly.type
_entity_poly.pdbx_seq_one_letter_code
_entity_poly.pdbx_strand_id
1 'polypeptide(L)'
;MSEFWRCSFPGKGAAGFFAAGCCLLSVLPGHAANRSSLLQEDFPFQGACIRGEFPGRNVAMKGLAIRVGNDASMLFDTELLRMAAGWTGGYITTRGVAFDGQHGVHPSIVGDQKFGTTALPGWADNRGEFADPRPEPFGPLPDDQAHWDGLYANGMDVVLAYTVRGTKIYEQPSSVANGGQIGFVRTFKTDKVRNDLLMRVCEAEGATGTARNNIAHLTAPDGKLTVVGAVALPKGAGLEVIGGRVALLLPKSAPAGTFKLVIWNGSVANLAKFPGLLEGTPAMVDFAKGGPAHWPQEVVTKGVLESSKTPDGAYVTDLLTPPLDNPWKRRVRFSGLDFFSDGKRAALCTWDGDIWTVSGIDDKLENLKWRRFASGMYETLGLKIVNDVIYTSGRDQITRYYDLNKDGEADYYENLCNLYTSTEGFHEFVFDLQTDKDGNFYFAKAGPVNPGGSGFQRIAANAGTLMKVSRDGKKLEVVATGFRAPNGIGVSPTGQLTTGDNQGTWVPTDPLNWIRPGGFYGVVDTAHRDPVPEFKPPLMW
;
A
#
# COMPACT_ATOMS: atom_id res chain seq x y z
N MET A 1 39.78 -17.13 -41.31
CA MET A 1 39.34 -16.53 -42.59
C MET A 1 37.84 -16.70 -42.61
N SER A 2 36.95 -15.71 -42.60
CA SER A 2 36.89 -14.26 -42.85
C SER A 2 35.49 -13.84 -42.28
N GLU A 3 35.13 -12.63 -41.87
CA GLU A 3 35.68 -11.29 -41.87
C GLU A 3 34.88 -10.51 -40.80
N PHE A 4 35.59 -9.72 -40.00
CA PHE A 4 35.03 -8.79 -39.01
C PHE A 4 34.54 -7.52 -39.71
N TRP A 5 33.28 -7.12 -39.50
CA TRP A 5 32.88 -5.72 -39.72
C TRP A 5 33.06 -4.94 -38.42
N ARG A 6 34.22 -4.27 -38.30
CA ARG A 6 34.45 -3.17 -37.37
C ARG A 6 33.88 -1.89 -37.97
N CYS A 7 32.90 -1.28 -37.31
CA CYS A 7 32.57 0.12 -37.55
C CYS A 7 33.24 0.95 -36.44
N SER A 8 34.30 1.68 -36.82
CA SER A 8 34.99 2.65 -35.97
C SER A 8 34.37 4.03 -36.17
N PHE A 9 33.94 4.70 -35.09
CA PHE A 9 33.59 6.13 -35.12
C PHE A 9 34.81 6.97 -34.70
N PRO A 10 35.19 8.01 -35.46
CA PRO A 10 36.12 9.02 -35.00
C PRO A 10 35.36 10.18 -34.31
N GLY A 11 35.94 10.76 -33.25
CA GLY A 11 35.63 12.12 -32.83
C GLY A 11 34.99 12.26 -31.46
N LYS A 12 35.79 12.75 -30.51
CA LYS A 12 35.39 13.23 -29.18
C LYS A 12 34.47 14.46 -29.29
N GLY A 13 33.39 14.48 -28.51
CA GLY A 13 32.65 15.71 -28.21
C GLY A 13 31.23 15.43 -27.71
N ALA A 14 30.88 16.02 -26.56
CA ALA A 14 29.59 15.98 -25.87
C ALA A 14 29.22 14.67 -25.13
N ALA A 15 29.47 14.69 -23.82
CA ALA A 15 28.73 13.88 -22.86
C ALA A 15 27.26 14.32 -22.90
N GLY A 16 26.38 13.47 -23.42
CA GLY A 16 24.93 13.65 -23.47
C GLY A 16 24.24 12.41 -22.93
N PHE A 17 23.39 12.62 -21.93
CA PHE A 17 22.50 11.64 -21.32
C PHE A 17 21.75 10.80 -22.37
N PHE A 18 21.89 9.48 -22.33
CA PHE A 18 20.96 8.54 -22.97
C PHE A 18 20.12 7.88 -21.88
N ALA A 19 18.99 8.50 -21.57
CA ALA A 19 17.85 7.86 -20.91
C ALA A 19 16.74 7.81 -21.97
N ALA A 20 16.59 6.67 -22.63
CA ALA A 20 15.51 6.43 -23.58
C ALA A 20 14.98 5.01 -23.33
N GLY A 21 13.69 4.92 -23.00
CA GLY A 21 12.99 3.66 -22.78
C GLY A 21 12.13 3.60 -21.52
N CYS A 22 11.38 4.67 -21.22
CA CYS A 22 10.20 4.61 -20.35
C CYS A 22 9.42 5.92 -20.50
N CYS A 23 8.56 6.00 -21.53
CA CYS A 23 7.40 6.90 -21.66
C CYS A 23 6.98 6.94 -23.14
N LEU A 24 6.00 6.14 -23.52
CA LEU A 24 5.04 6.55 -24.53
C LEU A 24 3.84 7.19 -23.81
N LEU A 25 4.11 8.33 -23.18
CA LEU A 25 3.10 9.35 -22.91
C LEU A 25 3.22 10.34 -24.07
N SER A 26 2.20 10.37 -24.93
CA SER A 26 2.09 11.35 -26.00
C SER A 26 2.21 12.76 -25.42
N VAL A 27 3.26 13.48 -25.82
CA VAL A 27 3.49 14.88 -25.45
C VAL A 27 2.55 15.75 -26.28
N LEU A 28 1.52 16.30 -25.65
CA LEU A 28 0.82 17.49 -26.16
C LEU A 28 1.44 18.74 -25.52
N PRO A 29 1.69 19.82 -26.28
CA PRO A 29 2.41 20.97 -25.77
C PRO A 29 1.51 21.89 -24.92
N GLY A 30 2.02 22.20 -23.73
CA GLY A 30 1.92 23.50 -23.06
C GLY A 30 0.53 24.14 -22.93
N HIS A 31 -0.15 23.88 -21.81
CA HIS A 31 -0.89 24.91 -21.08
C HIS A 31 -0.49 24.83 -19.61
N ALA A 32 0.00 25.94 -19.06
CA ALA A 32 0.19 26.09 -17.63
C ALA A 32 -1.17 26.01 -16.93
N ALA A 33 -1.45 24.90 -16.27
CA ALA A 33 -2.66 24.71 -15.48
C ALA A 33 -2.27 24.25 -14.06
N ASN A 34 -2.78 24.98 -13.07
CA ASN A 34 -2.64 24.76 -11.63
C ASN A 34 -2.51 23.28 -11.26
N ARG A 35 -1.36 22.90 -10.66
CA ARG A 35 -1.07 21.54 -10.21
C ARG A 35 -2.19 21.08 -9.26
N SER A 36 -2.87 20.00 -9.64
CA SER A 36 -3.57 19.13 -8.72
C SER A 36 -2.66 18.73 -7.55
N SER A 37 -3.19 18.60 -6.34
CA SER A 37 -2.46 17.89 -5.30
C SER A 37 -2.17 16.47 -5.79
N LEU A 38 -0.92 16.01 -5.69
CA LEU A 38 -0.55 14.63 -6.07
C LEU A 38 -1.20 13.59 -5.16
N LEU A 39 -1.74 14.04 -4.02
CA LEU A 39 -2.51 13.27 -3.05
C LEU A 39 -3.97 13.66 -3.15
N GLN A 40 -4.85 12.68 -2.93
CA GLN A 40 -6.27 12.95 -2.84
C GLN A 40 -6.59 13.57 -1.47
N GLU A 41 -7.16 14.78 -1.46
CA GLU A 41 -7.43 15.52 -0.21
C GLU A 41 -8.76 15.11 0.44
N ASP A 42 -9.76 14.76 -0.36
CA ASP A 42 -11.12 14.35 0.05
C ASP A 42 -11.24 12.83 0.28
N PHE A 43 -10.12 12.14 0.52
CA PHE A 43 -10.09 10.70 0.78
C PHE A 43 -9.29 10.41 2.07
N PRO A 44 -9.73 9.45 2.90
CA PRO A 44 -9.21 9.36 4.27
C PRO A 44 -7.77 8.88 4.38
N PHE A 45 -7.25 8.09 3.42
CA PHE A 45 -5.91 7.53 3.54
C PHE A 45 -5.10 7.50 2.23
N GLN A 46 -3.79 7.31 2.38
CA GLN A 46 -2.83 7.05 1.30
C GLN A 46 -1.86 5.96 1.76
N GLY A 47 -1.76 4.92 0.96
CA GLY A 47 -0.81 3.83 1.04
C GLY A 47 0.51 4.21 0.40
N ALA A 48 1.62 4.00 1.11
CA ALA A 48 2.98 4.15 0.61
C ALA A 48 4.01 3.53 1.58
N CYS A 49 5.29 3.50 1.19
CA CYS A 49 6.38 3.41 2.16
C CYS A 49 6.57 4.79 2.80
N ILE A 50 6.29 4.93 4.10
CA ILE A 50 6.21 6.25 4.76
C ILE A 50 7.17 6.30 5.95
N ARG A 51 8.01 7.35 6.00
CA ARG A 51 8.92 7.63 7.11
C ARG A 51 8.27 8.53 8.17
N GLY A 52 8.32 8.08 9.42
CA GLY A 52 8.15 8.92 10.61
C GLY A 52 9.49 9.48 11.08
N GLU A 53 9.45 10.54 11.89
CA GLU A 53 10.64 11.20 12.41
C GLU A 53 11.24 10.46 13.60
N PHE A 54 10.40 9.95 14.51
CA PHE A 54 10.83 9.21 15.69
C PHE A 54 9.89 8.05 16.04
N PRO A 55 10.32 7.07 16.87
CA PRO A 55 11.70 6.78 17.27
C PRO A 55 12.63 6.52 16.06
N GLY A 56 13.95 6.52 16.26
CA GLY A 56 14.89 6.36 15.14
C GLY A 56 14.60 5.16 14.24
N ARG A 57 14.76 5.32 12.91
CA ARG A 57 14.45 4.31 11.87
C ARG A 57 12.96 3.89 11.81
N ASN A 58 12.04 4.80 12.16
CA ASN A 58 10.61 4.56 12.03
C ASN A 58 10.14 4.69 10.57
N VAL A 59 10.16 3.57 9.84
CA VAL A 59 9.60 3.47 8.49
C VAL A 59 8.49 2.42 8.49
N ALA A 60 7.33 2.77 7.94
CA ALA A 60 6.27 1.83 7.63
C ALA A 60 6.40 1.42 6.17
N MET A 61 6.91 0.22 5.90
CA MET A 61 7.16 -0.27 4.53
C MET A 61 5.86 -0.41 3.73
N LYS A 62 4.80 -0.85 4.41
CA LYS A 62 3.41 -0.88 3.93
C LYS A 62 2.58 0.01 4.85
N GLY A 63 2.74 1.32 4.69
CA GLY A 63 2.14 2.34 5.55
C GLY A 63 0.81 2.85 4.98
N LEU A 64 -0.15 3.08 5.87
CA LEU A 64 -1.39 3.82 5.62
C LEU A 64 -1.33 5.12 6.42
N ALA A 65 -1.10 6.25 5.75
CA ALA A 65 -1.28 7.55 6.37
C ALA A 65 -2.78 7.89 6.38
N ILE A 66 -3.37 8.09 7.55
CA ILE A 66 -4.81 8.25 7.75
C ILE A 66 -5.08 9.65 8.30
N ARG A 67 -5.97 10.41 7.67
CA ARG A 67 -6.47 11.69 8.19
C ARG A 67 -7.46 11.42 9.32
N VAL A 68 -7.25 12.06 10.46
CA VAL A 68 -8.04 11.78 11.67
C VAL A 68 -8.81 13.01 12.17
N GLY A 69 -8.94 14.05 11.35
CA GLY A 69 -9.54 15.34 11.71
C GLY A 69 -8.60 16.27 12.49
N ASN A 70 -9.06 17.47 12.81
CA ASN A 70 -8.32 18.48 13.60
C ASN A 70 -6.91 18.81 13.07
N ASP A 71 -6.72 18.79 11.75
CA ASP A 71 -5.39 18.91 11.10
C ASP A 71 -4.36 17.93 11.70
N ALA A 72 -4.81 16.70 11.93
CA ALA A 72 -4.01 15.62 12.47
C ALA A 72 -4.11 14.37 11.60
N SER A 73 -3.07 13.54 11.67
CA SER A 73 -2.96 12.29 10.91
C SER A 73 -2.23 11.22 11.72
N MET A 74 -2.48 9.95 11.37
CA MET A 74 -1.86 8.79 12.00
C MET A 74 -1.32 7.84 10.91
N LEU A 75 -0.21 7.16 11.19
CA LEU A 75 0.44 6.23 10.25
C LEU A 75 0.30 4.82 10.81
N PHE A 76 -0.46 3.97 10.12
CA PHE A 76 -0.58 2.56 10.45
C PHE A 76 0.32 1.72 9.54
N ASP A 77 1.06 0.79 10.12
CA ASP A 77 1.94 -0.13 9.40
C ASP A 77 1.26 -1.50 9.35
N THR A 78 0.86 -1.94 8.16
CA THR A 78 0.07 -3.17 7.97
C THR A 78 0.90 -4.44 8.09
N GLU A 79 2.24 -4.36 8.00
CA GLU A 79 3.10 -5.54 8.19
C GLU A 79 3.28 -5.85 9.67
N LEU A 80 3.54 -4.82 10.46
CA LEU A 80 3.80 -4.95 11.89
C LEU A 80 2.56 -4.75 12.77
N LEU A 81 1.43 -4.37 12.16
CA LEU A 81 0.17 -4.04 12.83
C LEU A 81 0.35 -3.07 14.00
N ARG A 82 1.07 -1.99 13.74
CA ARG A 82 1.41 -0.95 14.72
C ARG A 82 0.97 0.42 14.24
N MET A 83 0.60 1.27 15.19
CA MET A 83 0.49 2.69 14.93
C MET A 83 1.88 3.31 14.96
N ALA A 84 2.50 3.46 13.79
CA ALA A 84 3.88 3.89 13.63
C ALA A 84 4.09 5.33 14.10
N ALA A 85 3.13 6.22 13.84
CA ALA A 85 3.21 7.64 14.22
C ALA A 85 1.82 8.28 14.34
N GLY A 86 1.75 9.41 15.04
CA GLY A 86 0.68 10.40 14.89
C GLY A 86 1.23 11.81 14.99
N TRP A 87 0.76 12.70 14.13
CA TRP A 87 1.28 14.05 13.97
C TRP A 87 0.16 15.06 13.70
N THR A 88 0.47 16.33 13.96
CA THR A 88 -0.40 17.48 13.65
C THR A 88 0.26 18.37 12.61
N GLY A 89 -0.54 18.99 11.75
CA GLY A 89 -0.09 19.88 10.69
C GLY A 89 0.34 19.13 9.44
N GLY A 90 -0.26 19.44 8.30
CA GLY A 90 0.11 18.82 7.03
C GLY A 90 -0.11 17.29 7.02
N TYR A 91 0.32 16.65 5.94
CA TYR A 91 0.06 15.22 5.73
C TYR A 91 1.36 14.44 5.48
N ILE A 92 1.64 14.05 4.24
CA ILE A 92 2.90 13.43 3.84
C ILE A 92 3.49 14.17 2.64
N THR A 93 4.80 14.05 2.45
CA THR A 93 5.47 14.54 1.26
C THR A 93 5.06 13.74 0.03
N THR A 94 5.09 14.38 -1.14
CA THR A 94 4.76 13.75 -2.43
C THR A 94 6.04 13.37 -3.17
N ARG A 95 7.00 12.79 -2.45
CA ARG A 95 8.33 12.42 -2.96
C ARG A 95 8.31 10.96 -3.39
N GLY A 96 8.98 10.65 -4.49
CA GLY A 96 9.13 9.29 -4.98
C GLY A 96 8.56 9.12 -6.38
N VAL A 97 8.86 7.97 -6.98
CA VAL A 97 8.59 7.74 -8.40
C VAL A 97 7.11 7.77 -8.75
N ALA A 98 6.25 7.22 -7.88
CA ALA A 98 4.81 7.32 -8.06
C ALA A 98 4.29 8.78 -7.97
N PHE A 99 4.99 9.69 -7.30
CA PHE A 99 4.51 11.05 -7.09
C PHE A 99 5.20 12.06 -8.01
N ASP A 100 6.33 12.60 -7.58
CA ASP A 100 7.09 13.63 -8.29
C ASP A 100 8.14 13.07 -9.25
N GLY A 101 8.25 11.74 -9.35
CA GLY A 101 9.18 11.06 -10.24
C GLY A 101 10.61 10.94 -9.67
N GLN A 102 10.87 11.41 -8.45
CA GLN A 102 12.22 11.35 -7.90
C GLN A 102 12.62 9.92 -7.51
N HIS A 103 13.82 9.52 -7.91
CA HIS A 103 14.40 8.21 -7.57
C HIS A 103 15.04 8.21 -6.18
N GLY A 104 15.04 7.05 -5.52
CA GLY A 104 15.76 6.83 -4.25
C GLY A 104 15.16 7.50 -3.01
N VAL A 105 13.95 8.03 -3.12
CA VAL A 105 13.19 8.62 -2.00
C VAL A 105 11.80 8.04 -1.95
N HIS A 106 11.15 8.21 -0.81
CA HIS A 106 9.77 7.83 -0.56
C HIS A 106 9.10 8.88 0.34
N PRO A 107 7.77 8.86 0.50
CA PRO A 107 7.08 9.81 1.37
C PRO A 107 7.57 9.81 2.82
N SER A 108 7.51 10.98 3.43
CA SER A 108 7.75 11.23 4.87
C SER A 108 6.62 12.09 5.42
N ILE A 109 6.39 12.07 6.73
CA ILE A 109 5.48 13.04 7.37
C ILE A 109 5.98 14.49 7.19
N VAL A 110 5.07 15.47 7.16
CA VAL A 110 5.39 16.91 7.01
C VAL A 110 5.15 17.71 8.30
N GLY A 111 4.39 17.16 9.25
CA GLY A 111 3.96 17.85 10.47
C GLY A 111 4.78 17.58 11.72
N ASP A 112 4.29 18.14 12.83
CA ASP A 112 4.85 17.93 14.17
C ASP A 112 4.39 16.58 14.74
N GLN A 113 5.29 15.60 14.72
CA GLN A 113 5.01 14.27 15.26
C GLN A 113 4.87 14.31 16.79
N LYS A 114 3.76 13.78 17.28
CA LYS A 114 3.38 13.82 18.70
C LYS A 114 3.65 12.50 19.42
N PHE A 115 3.56 11.39 18.72
CA PHE A 115 3.95 10.09 19.25
C PHE A 115 4.45 9.19 18.12
N GLY A 116 5.17 8.13 18.48
CA GLY A 116 5.54 7.08 17.55
C GLY A 116 5.76 5.75 18.25
N THR A 117 5.98 4.72 17.45
CA THR A 117 6.42 3.41 17.92
C THR A 117 7.66 2.99 17.12
N THR A 118 8.54 2.20 17.74
CA THR A 118 9.66 1.56 17.03
C THR A 118 9.13 0.60 15.97
N ALA A 119 9.89 0.40 14.89
CA ALA A 119 9.63 -0.59 13.84
C ALA A 119 9.78 -2.04 14.35
N LEU A 120 8.87 -2.43 15.24
CA LEU A 120 8.69 -3.73 15.85
C LEU A 120 7.18 -4.04 15.91
N PRO A 121 6.78 -5.32 16.10
CA PRO A 121 5.37 -5.69 16.19
C PRO A 121 4.56 -4.76 17.11
N GLY A 122 3.36 -4.38 16.65
CA GLY A 122 2.39 -3.61 17.44
C GLY A 122 1.69 -4.47 18.50
N TRP A 123 1.68 -5.79 18.30
CA TRP A 123 1.16 -6.78 19.23
C TRP A 123 2.25 -7.77 19.61
N ALA A 124 2.36 -8.08 20.90
CA ALA A 124 3.33 -9.02 21.40
C ALA A 124 3.01 -10.47 20.97
N ASP A 125 4.04 -11.30 20.96
CA ASP A 125 3.94 -12.74 20.74
C ASP A 125 3.27 -13.46 21.93
N ASN A 126 3.21 -14.80 21.88
CA ASN A 126 2.64 -15.62 22.95
C ASN A 126 3.43 -15.58 24.29
N ARG A 127 4.64 -15.00 24.31
CA ARG A 127 5.47 -14.80 25.50
C ARG A 127 5.34 -13.38 26.06
N GLY A 128 4.57 -12.49 25.40
CA GLY A 128 4.48 -11.09 25.78
C GLY A 128 5.63 -10.24 25.26
N GLU A 129 6.40 -10.74 24.29
CA GLU A 129 7.55 -10.05 23.72
C GLU A 129 7.22 -9.36 22.40
N PHE A 130 7.86 -8.22 22.14
CA PHE A 130 7.72 -7.46 20.89
C PHE A 130 8.92 -7.65 19.95
N ALA A 131 9.65 -8.76 20.07
CA ALA A 131 10.72 -9.08 19.13
C ALA A 131 10.13 -9.31 17.73
N ASP A 132 10.82 -8.86 16.68
CA ASP A 132 10.42 -9.14 15.31
C ASP A 132 10.72 -10.62 14.99
N PRO A 133 9.70 -11.47 14.74
CA PRO A 133 9.91 -12.89 14.49
C PRO A 133 10.30 -13.19 13.04
N ARG A 134 10.23 -12.19 12.15
CA ARG A 134 10.36 -12.39 10.70
C ARG A 134 11.84 -12.65 10.34
N PRO A 135 12.11 -13.57 9.39
CA PRO A 135 13.49 -13.89 8.98
C PRO A 135 14.18 -12.70 8.29
N GLU A 136 13.40 -11.87 7.60
CA GLU A 136 13.78 -10.55 7.14
C GLU A 136 12.73 -9.54 7.62
N PRO A 137 13.09 -8.26 7.83
CA PRO A 137 12.19 -7.26 8.39
C PRO A 137 11.17 -6.74 7.36
N PHE A 138 10.68 -7.61 6.47
CA PHE A 138 9.73 -7.36 5.40
C PHE A 138 8.75 -8.53 5.31
N GLY A 139 7.50 -8.25 4.95
CA GLY A 139 6.41 -9.23 4.97
C GLY A 139 5.63 -9.21 6.28
N PRO A 140 4.50 -9.94 6.33
CA PRO A 140 3.59 -9.93 7.48
C PRO A 140 4.18 -10.66 8.69
N LEU A 141 3.60 -10.41 9.86
CA LEU A 141 3.82 -11.23 11.05
C LEU A 141 3.26 -12.65 10.85
N PRO A 142 3.74 -13.64 11.63
CA PRO A 142 3.15 -14.97 11.67
C PRO A 142 1.65 -14.92 12.04
N ASP A 143 0.83 -15.71 11.34
CA ASP A 143 -0.64 -15.76 11.51
C ASP A 143 -1.09 -16.07 12.95
N ASP A 144 -0.30 -16.83 13.71
CA ASP A 144 -0.58 -17.19 15.10
C ASP A 144 -0.31 -16.03 16.08
N GLN A 145 0.53 -15.07 15.69
CA GLN A 145 0.73 -13.81 16.39
C GLN A 145 -0.32 -12.79 15.97
N ALA A 146 -0.30 -12.33 14.71
CA ALA A 146 -1.24 -11.34 14.21
C ALA A 146 -1.31 -11.29 12.68
N HIS A 147 -2.50 -11.02 12.14
CA HIS A 147 -2.80 -11.04 10.71
C HIS A 147 -3.62 -9.82 10.28
N TRP A 148 -3.21 -9.16 9.19
CA TRP A 148 -3.92 -8.02 8.58
C TRP A 148 -5.12 -8.53 7.75
N ASP A 149 -6.33 -8.04 8.02
CA ASP A 149 -7.53 -8.52 7.31
C ASP A 149 -8.05 -7.51 6.26
N GLY A 150 -7.63 -6.25 6.33
CA GLY A 150 -8.06 -5.18 5.42
C GLY A 150 -8.62 -3.97 6.17
N LEU A 151 -9.22 -3.05 5.43
CA LEU A 151 -9.78 -1.82 6.00
C LEU A 151 -11.14 -1.49 5.40
N TYR A 152 -11.94 -0.74 6.17
CA TYR A 152 -13.17 -0.13 5.71
C TYR A 152 -12.99 1.38 5.59
N ALA A 153 -13.48 1.96 4.51
CA ALA A 153 -13.65 3.40 4.35
C ALA A 153 -15.12 3.75 4.56
N ASN A 154 -15.41 4.73 5.43
CA ASN A 154 -16.76 5.25 5.63
C ASN A 154 -16.69 6.78 5.65
N GLY A 155 -16.85 7.39 4.48
CA GLY A 155 -16.47 8.79 4.28
C GLY A 155 -15.02 9.00 4.70
N MET A 156 -14.78 9.98 5.58
CA MET A 156 -13.42 10.28 6.08
C MET A 156 -12.97 9.40 7.26
N ASP A 157 -13.79 8.45 7.72
CA ASP A 157 -13.40 7.50 8.76
C ASP A 157 -12.81 6.22 8.15
N VAL A 158 -11.79 5.68 8.81
CA VAL A 158 -11.18 4.38 8.47
C VAL A 158 -11.35 3.43 9.63
N VAL A 159 -11.81 2.21 9.35
CA VAL A 159 -11.80 1.11 10.33
C VAL A 159 -10.82 0.04 9.86
N LEU A 160 -9.73 -0.08 10.59
CA LEU A 160 -8.70 -1.11 10.40
C LEU A 160 -9.22 -2.44 10.94
N ALA A 161 -9.09 -3.52 10.18
CA ALA A 161 -9.49 -4.85 10.60
C ALA A 161 -8.29 -5.80 10.60
N TYR A 162 -8.08 -6.47 11.72
CA TYR A 162 -6.99 -7.44 11.88
C TYR A 162 -7.33 -8.46 12.97
N THR A 163 -6.60 -9.57 12.98
CA THR A 163 -6.77 -10.66 13.94
C THR A 163 -5.50 -10.80 14.76
N VAL A 164 -5.61 -10.86 16.09
CA VAL A 164 -4.45 -10.98 17.00
C VAL A 164 -4.65 -12.18 17.89
N ARG A 165 -3.75 -13.16 17.80
CA ARG A 165 -3.79 -14.41 18.57
C ARG A 165 -5.19 -15.05 18.58
N GLY A 166 -5.84 -15.06 17.41
CA GLY A 166 -7.20 -15.59 17.19
C GLY A 166 -8.36 -14.69 17.62
N THR A 167 -8.11 -13.46 18.11
CA THR A 167 -9.15 -12.49 18.47
C THR A 167 -9.31 -11.46 17.34
N LYS A 168 -10.53 -11.28 16.82
CA LYS A 168 -10.81 -10.24 15.83
C LYS A 168 -10.80 -8.86 16.50
N ILE A 169 -10.09 -7.92 15.89
CA ILE A 169 -9.97 -6.53 16.32
C ILE A 169 -10.38 -5.63 15.17
N TYR A 170 -11.24 -4.67 15.48
CA TYR A 170 -11.47 -3.49 14.66
C TYR A 170 -10.91 -2.27 15.39
N GLU A 171 -10.18 -1.42 14.69
CA GLU A 171 -9.59 -0.21 15.22
C GLU A 171 -9.92 0.99 14.33
N GLN A 172 -10.54 2.03 14.89
CA GLN A 172 -10.79 3.31 14.22
C GLN A 172 -9.87 4.38 14.80
N PRO A 173 -8.81 4.80 14.08
CA PRO A 173 -8.05 5.99 14.44
C PRO A 173 -8.87 7.26 14.17
N SER A 174 -8.89 8.18 15.13
CA SER A 174 -9.53 9.49 15.02
C SER A 174 -8.79 10.52 15.89
N SER A 175 -9.31 11.74 16.04
CA SER A 175 -8.75 12.74 16.94
C SER A 175 -9.84 13.52 17.66
N VAL A 176 -9.48 14.14 18.78
CA VAL A 176 -10.33 15.01 19.57
C VAL A 176 -9.59 16.29 19.91
N ALA A 177 -10.28 17.44 19.87
CA ALA A 177 -9.73 18.72 20.27
C ALA A 177 -10.49 19.28 21.48
N ASN A 178 -9.78 19.65 22.55
CA ASN A 178 -10.35 20.30 23.72
C ASN A 178 -9.32 21.24 24.36
N GLY A 179 -9.72 22.43 24.78
CA GLY A 179 -8.85 23.39 25.48
C GLY A 179 -7.60 23.82 24.68
N GLY A 180 -7.69 23.79 23.35
CA GLY A 180 -6.57 24.04 22.44
C GLY A 180 -5.53 22.92 22.43
N GLN A 181 -5.87 21.72 22.89
CA GLN A 181 -5.05 20.52 22.81
C GLN A 181 -5.69 19.52 21.86
N ILE A 182 -4.86 18.71 21.19
CA ILE A 182 -5.31 17.63 20.31
C ILE A 182 -4.88 16.30 20.91
N GLY A 183 -5.84 15.38 21.08
CA GLY A 183 -5.60 13.99 21.45
C GLY A 183 -5.84 13.08 20.25
N PHE A 184 -4.94 12.11 20.05
CA PHE A 184 -5.11 11.06 19.05
C PHE A 184 -5.88 9.91 19.65
N VAL A 185 -7.00 9.55 19.04
CA VAL A 185 -7.93 8.56 19.56
C VAL A 185 -7.74 7.25 18.78
N ARG A 186 -7.65 6.14 19.49
CA ARG A 186 -7.72 4.79 18.93
C ARG A 186 -8.94 4.11 19.54
N THR A 187 -10.02 3.98 18.78
CA THR A 187 -11.23 3.30 19.25
C THR A 187 -11.19 1.84 18.79
N PHE A 188 -11.38 0.92 19.72
CA PHE A 188 -11.33 -0.51 19.46
C PHE A 188 -12.70 -1.13 19.64
N LYS A 189 -13.05 -2.06 18.74
CA LYS A 189 -14.12 -3.04 18.94
C LYS A 189 -13.50 -4.43 18.83
N THR A 190 -13.66 -5.23 19.87
CA THR A 190 -13.05 -6.56 19.94
C THR A 190 -14.11 -7.63 20.11
N ASP A 191 -13.85 -8.81 19.54
CA ASP A 191 -14.52 -10.03 19.98
C ASP A 191 -14.12 -10.37 21.42
N LYS A 192 -14.72 -11.44 21.97
CA LYS A 192 -14.26 -12.01 23.24
C LYS A 192 -12.79 -12.41 23.09
N VAL A 193 -11.95 -11.84 23.96
CA VAL A 193 -10.49 -12.03 23.91
C VAL A 193 -10.14 -13.49 24.17
N ARG A 194 -9.49 -14.14 23.21
CA ARG A 194 -9.22 -15.59 23.25
C ARG A 194 -7.94 -15.95 24.00
N ASN A 195 -6.97 -15.04 24.01
CA ASN A 195 -5.66 -15.18 24.64
C ASN A 195 -5.23 -13.83 25.21
N ASP A 196 -4.31 -13.79 26.16
CA ASP A 196 -3.76 -12.52 26.64
C ASP A 196 -3.12 -11.74 25.48
N LEU A 197 -3.50 -10.48 25.32
CA LEU A 197 -2.97 -9.62 24.27
C LEU A 197 -2.25 -8.44 24.92
N LEU A 198 -1.03 -8.15 24.45
CA LEU A 198 -0.27 -6.98 24.86
C LEU A 198 0.00 -6.13 23.62
N MET A 199 -0.57 -4.93 23.59
CA MET A 199 -0.45 -3.99 22.47
C MET A 199 0.51 -2.87 22.83
N ARG A 200 1.40 -2.52 21.91
CA ARG A 200 2.20 -1.30 21.96
C ARG A 200 1.31 -0.10 21.61
N VAL A 201 1.24 0.88 22.50
CA VAL A 201 0.44 2.10 22.29
C VAL A 201 1.28 3.22 21.71
N CYS A 202 2.34 3.62 22.41
CA CYS A 202 3.27 4.66 22.00
C CYS A 202 4.58 4.56 22.80
N GLU A 203 5.61 5.24 22.30
CA GLU A 203 6.94 5.31 22.90
C GLU A 203 7.47 6.73 22.94
N ALA A 204 8.29 7.01 23.95
CA ALA A 204 9.10 8.21 24.05
C ALA A 204 10.53 7.79 24.43
N GLU A 205 11.50 8.11 23.57
CA GLU A 205 12.88 7.66 23.73
C GLU A 205 13.52 8.25 25.00
N GLY A 206 14.16 7.39 25.80
CA GLY A 206 14.74 7.77 27.10
C GLY A 206 13.71 8.20 28.16
N ALA A 207 12.40 8.10 27.89
CA ALA A 207 11.38 8.50 28.84
C ALA A 207 11.26 7.51 30.01
N THR A 208 10.80 8.04 31.13
CA THR A 208 10.39 7.24 32.29
C THR A 208 8.93 7.51 32.60
N GLY A 209 8.25 6.59 33.27
CA GLY A 209 6.82 6.73 33.43
C GLY A 209 6.18 5.78 34.43
N THR A 210 4.89 6.00 34.64
CA THR A 210 4.04 5.14 35.47
C THR A 210 2.65 5.04 34.84
N ALA A 211 1.93 3.96 35.13
CA ALA A 211 0.53 3.81 34.80
C ALA A 211 -0.29 3.57 36.07
N ARG A 212 -1.37 4.34 36.25
CA ARG A 212 -2.34 4.19 37.35
C ARG A 212 -3.72 4.62 36.87
N ASN A 213 -4.77 3.95 37.33
CA ASN A 213 -6.16 4.31 37.05
C ASN A 213 -6.44 4.51 35.54
N ASN A 214 -5.93 3.60 34.70
CA ASN A 214 -6.07 3.67 33.24
C ASN A 214 -5.49 4.94 32.59
N ILE A 215 -4.54 5.59 33.26
CA ILE A 215 -3.76 6.69 32.72
C ILE A 215 -2.27 6.33 32.86
N ALA A 216 -1.54 6.36 31.74
CA ALA A 216 -0.10 6.20 31.69
C ALA A 216 0.57 7.53 31.35
N HIS A 217 1.61 7.87 32.09
CA HIS A 217 2.43 9.05 31.85
C HIS A 217 3.84 8.62 31.48
N LEU A 218 4.38 9.20 30.42
CA LEU A 218 5.80 9.17 30.08
C LEU A 218 6.34 10.60 30.11
N THR A 219 7.45 10.80 30.80
CA THR A 219 8.21 12.05 30.82
C THR A 219 9.51 11.84 30.07
N ALA A 220 9.65 12.51 28.92
CA ALA A 220 10.87 12.47 28.13
C ALA A 220 12.00 13.30 28.78
N PRO A 221 13.28 13.07 28.43
CA PRO A 221 14.41 13.82 28.98
C PRO A 221 14.34 15.34 28.77
N ASP A 222 13.65 15.78 27.72
CA ASP A 222 13.42 17.21 27.41
C ASP A 222 12.26 17.84 28.21
N GLY A 223 11.63 17.06 29.11
CA GLY A 223 10.51 17.50 29.95
C GLY A 223 9.14 17.45 29.28
N LYS A 224 9.03 17.04 28.00
CA LYS A 224 7.73 16.81 27.36
C LYS A 224 7.03 15.60 27.96
N LEU A 225 5.71 15.70 28.10
CA LEU A 225 4.86 14.61 28.56
C LEU A 225 4.20 13.93 27.37
N THR A 226 4.17 12.61 27.39
CA THR A 226 3.20 11.81 26.63
C THR A 226 2.27 11.14 27.62
N VAL A 227 0.97 11.37 27.48
CA VAL A 227 -0.06 10.80 28.36
C VAL A 227 -1.02 9.97 27.54
N VAL A 228 -1.28 8.76 28.00
CA VAL A 228 -2.27 7.86 27.41
C VAL A 228 -3.37 7.61 28.44
N GLY A 229 -4.61 7.82 28.05
CA GLY A 229 -5.78 7.54 28.89
C GLY A 229 -6.68 6.54 28.19
N ALA A 230 -7.25 5.60 28.95
CA ALA A 230 -8.16 4.60 28.42
C ALA A 230 -9.57 4.76 29.01
N VAL A 231 -10.58 4.64 28.17
CA VAL A 231 -12.00 4.81 28.52
C VAL A 231 -12.77 3.55 28.16
N ALA A 232 -13.58 3.08 29.14
CA ALA A 232 -14.41 1.88 29.04
C ALA A 232 -13.64 0.58 28.75
N LEU A 233 -12.42 0.46 29.27
CA LEU A 233 -11.67 -0.80 29.18
C LEU A 233 -12.46 -1.98 29.78
N PRO A 234 -12.40 -3.18 29.16
CA PRO A 234 -13.01 -4.37 29.75
C PRO A 234 -12.35 -4.70 31.10
N LYS A 235 -13.09 -5.38 31.98
CA LYS A 235 -12.60 -5.75 33.31
C LYS A 235 -11.27 -6.53 33.21
N GLY A 236 -10.27 -6.07 33.96
CA GLY A 236 -8.94 -6.68 34.01
C GLY A 236 -7.97 -6.18 32.95
N ALA A 237 -8.43 -5.41 31.95
CA ALA A 237 -7.54 -4.68 31.06
C ALA A 237 -6.96 -3.44 31.75
N GLY A 238 -5.79 -3.01 31.29
CA GLY A 238 -5.10 -1.87 31.87
C GLY A 238 -3.93 -1.39 31.02
N LEU A 239 -3.53 -0.14 31.28
CA LEU A 239 -2.30 0.41 30.71
C LEU A 239 -1.10 0.06 31.61
N GLU A 240 0.02 -0.22 30.98
CA GLU A 240 1.30 -0.51 31.63
C GLU A 240 2.40 0.36 31.03
N VAL A 241 3.42 0.67 31.84
CA VAL A 241 4.65 1.31 31.36
C VAL A 241 5.78 0.28 31.42
N ILE A 242 6.37 0.00 30.25
CA ILE A 242 7.46 -0.95 30.09
C ILE A 242 8.67 -0.17 29.55
N GLY A 243 9.55 0.30 30.44
CA GLY A 243 10.61 1.24 30.09
C GLY A 243 10.02 2.59 29.61
N GLY A 244 10.45 3.07 28.44
CA GLY A 244 9.93 4.29 27.80
C GLY A 244 8.69 4.09 26.92
N ARG A 245 7.91 3.02 27.16
CA ARG A 245 6.77 2.62 26.32
C ARG A 245 5.49 2.49 27.14
N VAL A 246 4.37 2.92 26.57
CA VAL A 246 3.04 2.54 27.06
C VAL A 246 2.54 1.31 26.30
N ALA A 247 2.06 0.32 27.04
CA ALA A 247 1.38 -0.85 26.50
C ALA A 247 -0.04 -0.97 27.06
N LEU A 248 -0.93 -1.63 26.31
CA LEU A 248 -2.28 -2.01 26.75
C LEU A 248 -2.32 -3.54 26.91
N LEU A 249 -2.66 -4.00 28.10
CA LEU A 249 -2.98 -5.40 28.37
C LEU A 249 -4.48 -5.63 28.20
N LEU A 250 -4.86 -6.63 27.40
CA LEU A 250 -6.20 -7.20 27.34
C LEU A 250 -6.14 -8.66 27.82
N PRO A 251 -6.72 -8.99 28.98
CA PRO A 251 -6.62 -10.34 29.51
C PRO A 251 -7.51 -11.31 28.73
N LYS A 252 -7.08 -12.57 28.68
CA LYS A 252 -7.87 -13.68 28.19
C LYS A 252 -9.25 -13.69 28.84
N SER A 253 -10.28 -13.96 28.04
CA SER A 253 -11.69 -13.96 28.44
C SER A 253 -12.29 -12.58 28.73
N ALA A 254 -11.57 -11.48 28.52
CA ALA A 254 -12.19 -10.16 28.48
C ALA A 254 -13.39 -10.18 27.50
N PRO A 255 -14.56 -9.67 27.93
CA PRO A 255 -15.76 -9.72 27.11
C PRO A 255 -15.56 -8.90 25.82
N ALA A 256 -16.30 -9.28 24.78
CA ALA A 256 -16.43 -8.44 23.59
C ALA A 256 -16.93 -7.05 24.00
N GLY A 257 -16.40 -6.00 23.38
CA GLY A 257 -16.76 -4.63 23.77
C GLY A 257 -16.07 -3.58 22.93
N THR A 258 -16.41 -2.33 23.25
CA THR A 258 -15.83 -1.14 22.61
C THR A 258 -15.20 -0.26 23.67
N PHE A 259 -13.93 0.12 23.45
CA PHE A 259 -13.17 0.99 24.33
C PHE A 259 -12.33 1.96 23.48
N LYS A 260 -11.81 3.03 24.07
CA LYS A 260 -10.90 3.95 23.37
C LYS A 260 -9.66 4.25 24.18
N LEU A 261 -8.57 4.50 23.47
CA LEU A 261 -7.36 5.12 24.01
C LEU A 261 -7.26 6.53 23.46
N VAL A 262 -6.75 7.46 24.26
CA VAL A 262 -6.39 8.81 23.84
C VAL A 262 -4.93 9.05 24.16
N ILE A 263 -4.13 9.34 23.15
CA ILE A 263 -2.71 9.67 23.25
C ILE A 263 -2.57 11.18 23.09
N TRP A 264 -1.94 11.83 24.05
CA TRP A 264 -1.66 13.26 24.03
C TRP A 264 -0.18 13.50 24.31
N ASN A 265 0.42 14.45 23.60
CA ASN A 265 1.78 14.91 23.85
C ASN A 265 1.77 16.43 24.05
N GLY A 266 2.39 16.90 25.13
CA GLY A 266 2.43 18.32 25.44
C GLY A 266 3.23 18.66 26.70
N SER A 267 3.16 19.92 27.09
CA SER A 267 3.87 20.43 28.28
C SER A 267 3.11 20.16 29.58
N VAL A 268 3.83 20.07 30.70
CA VAL A 268 3.25 19.93 32.04
C VAL A 268 2.18 21.00 32.34
N ALA A 269 2.37 22.22 31.85
CA ALA A 269 1.42 23.33 32.03
C ALA A 269 0.03 23.06 31.42
N ASN A 270 -0.05 22.20 30.40
CA ASN A 270 -1.32 21.84 29.76
C ASN A 270 -1.90 20.51 30.27
N LEU A 271 -1.22 19.82 31.20
CA LEU A 271 -1.66 18.51 31.69
C LEU A 271 -3.06 18.53 32.30
N ALA A 272 -3.43 19.62 32.98
CA ALA A 272 -4.75 19.77 33.59
C ALA A 272 -5.91 19.75 32.57
N LYS A 273 -5.61 19.93 31.27
CA LYS A 273 -6.60 19.87 30.17
C LYS A 273 -6.81 18.45 29.62
N PHE A 274 -5.89 17.52 29.89
CA PHE A 274 -5.94 16.15 29.37
C PHE A 274 -7.25 15.41 29.70
N PRO A 275 -7.83 15.50 30.92
CA PRO A 275 -9.09 14.83 31.22
C PRO A 275 -10.23 15.20 30.26
N GLY A 276 -10.26 16.44 29.75
CA GLY A 276 -11.26 16.87 28.78
C GLY A 276 -11.14 16.19 27.41
N LEU A 277 -9.98 15.61 27.08
CA LEU A 277 -9.80 14.80 25.86
C LEU A 277 -10.36 13.38 26.03
N LEU A 278 -10.61 12.92 27.27
CA LEU A 278 -11.16 11.60 27.56
C LEU A 278 -12.69 11.55 27.54
N GLU A 279 -13.35 12.71 27.55
CA GLU A 279 -14.81 12.83 27.58
C GLU A 279 -15.49 12.07 26.42
N GLY A 280 -16.75 11.69 26.64
CA GLY A 280 -17.53 10.92 25.68
C GLY A 280 -17.27 9.42 25.70
N THR A 281 -18.24 8.65 25.22
CA THR A 281 -18.14 7.19 25.14
C THR A 281 -17.39 6.75 23.87
N PRO A 282 -16.69 5.60 23.89
CA PRO A 282 -16.15 5.00 22.67
C PRO A 282 -17.28 4.73 21.66
N ALA A 283 -17.07 5.16 20.41
CA ALA A 283 -18.00 4.93 19.31
C ALA A 283 -17.21 4.66 18.03
N MET A 284 -17.73 3.76 17.21
CA MET A 284 -17.16 3.37 15.92
C MET A 284 -18.25 3.54 14.87
N VAL A 285 -17.87 3.97 13.67
CA VAL A 285 -18.81 4.09 12.54
C VAL A 285 -19.45 2.73 12.21
N ASP A 286 -20.66 2.75 11.67
CA ASP A 286 -21.32 1.54 11.17
C ASP A 286 -20.74 1.14 9.81
N PHE A 287 -19.52 0.62 9.82
CA PHE A 287 -18.76 0.28 8.61
C PHE A 287 -19.34 -0.93 7.85
N ALA A 288 -20.19 -1.74 8.48
CA ALA A 288 -20.74 -2.95 7.87
C ALA A 288 -21.79 -2.66 6.77
N LYS A 289 -22.29 -1.42 6.69
CA LYS A 289 -23.30 -0.99 5.72
C LYS A 289 -22.75 -0.11 4.60
N GLY A 290 -21.45 0.11 4.56
CA GLY A 290 -20.83 1.11 3.69
C GLY A 290 -21.00 2.54 4.20
N GLY A 291 -20.20 3.45 3.64
CA GLY A 291 -20.23 4.88 3.93
C GLY A 291 -20.93 5.70 2.85
N PRO A 292 -20.92 7.03 2.96
CA PRO A 292 -21.31 7.88 1.83
C PRO A 292 -20.23 7.87 0.74
N ALA A 293 -20.66 7.79 -0.52
CA ALA A 293 -19.84 8.06 -1.70
C ALA A 293 -19.07 9.40 -1.61
N HIS A 294 -17.77 9.35 -1.95
CA HIS A 294 -16.92 10.53 -2.10
C HIS A 294 -17.13 11.23 -3.44
N TRP A 295 -17.41 10.45 -4.48
CA TRP A 295 -17.43 10.87 -5.89
C TRP A 295 -18.72 10.41 -6.59
N PRO A 296 -19.88 10.98 -6.21
CA PRO A 296 -21.16 10.59 -6.80
C PRO A 296 -21.31 10.99 -8.27
N GLN A 297 -20.41 11.80 -8.81
CA GLN A 297 -20.48 12.32 -10.18
C GLN A 297 -19.82 11.37 -11.19
N GLU A 298 -20.40 11.32 -12.40
CA GLU A 298 -19.77 10.67 -13.57
C GLU A 298 -19.01 11.70 -14.42
N VAL A 299 -17.93 11.25 -15.05
CA VAL A 299 -17.26 11.98 -16.13
C VAL A 299 -17.61 11.30 -17.45
N VAL A 300 -18.25 12.03 -18.37
CA VAL A 300 -18.62 11.49 -19.68
C VAL A 300 -17.55 11.85 -20.70
N THR A 301 -17.05 10.86 -21.42
CA THR A 301 -16.15 11.05 -22.56
C THR A 301 -16.71 10.34 -23.80
N LYS A 302 -16.21 10.73 -24.97
CA LYS A 302 -16.52 10.07 -26.24
C LYS A 302 -15.28 9.29 -26.69
N GLY A 303 -15.43 8.00 -26.95
CA GLY A 303 -14.38 7.17 -27.54
C GLY A 303 -14.19 7.41 -29.03
N VAL A 304 -13.21 6.74 -29.62
CA VAL A 304 -12.88 6.85 -31.05
C VAL A 304 -12.72 5.45 -31.61
N LEU A 305 -13.60 5.06 -32.52
CA LEU A 305 -13.45 3.82 -33.28
C LEU A 305 -12.29 3.94 -34.27
N GLU A 306 -11.59 2.83 -34.53
CA GLU A 306 -10.49 2.73 -35.49
C GLU A 306 -9.42 3.84 -35.31
N SER A 307 -9.17 4.22 -34.06
CA SER A 307 -8.25 5.29 -33.67
C SER A 307 -6.82 5.12 -34.22
N SER A 308 -6.40 3.86 -34.44
CA SER A 308 -5.16 3.52 -35.12
C SER A 308 -5.28 2.15 -35.81
N LYS A 309 -4.41 1.92 -36.80
CA LYS A 309 -4.29 0.65 -37.53
C LYS A 309 -2.83 0.38 -37.86
N THR A 310 -2.47 -0.89 -37.96
CA THR A 310 -1.13 -1.24 -38.46
C THR A 310 -0.96 -0.80 -39.92
N PRO A 311 0.28 -0.57 -40.39
CA PRO A 311 0.53 -0.16 -41.78
C PRO A 311 -0.04 -1.13 -42.83
N ASP A 312 -0.12 -2.41 -42.50
CA ASP A 312 -0.66 -3.49 -43.34
C ASP A 312 -2.17 -3.76 -43.11
N GLY A 313 -2.80 -3.07 -42.15
CA GLY A 313 -4.21 -3.25 -41.81
C GLY A 313 -4.55 -4.56 -41.11
N ALA A 314 -3.56 -5.28 -40.57
CA ALA A 314 -3.77 -6.54 -39.85
C ALA A 314 -4.66 -6.42 -38.60
N TYR A 315 -4.60 -5.29 -37.89
CA TYR A 315 -5.56 -4.96 -36.83
C TYR A 315 -5.81 -3.45 -36.72
N VAL A 316 -6.97 -3.10 -36.17
CA VAL A 316 -7.37 -1.75 -35.76
C VAL A 316 -7.49 -1.70 -34.24
N THR A 317 -7.41 -0.49 -33.67
CA THR A 317 -7.59 -0.26 -32.24
C THR A 317 -8.60 0.85 -32.01
N ASP A 318 -9.53 0.61 -31.10
CA ASP A 318 -10.45 1.62 -30.62
C ASP A 318 -9.88 2.31 -29.38
N LEU A 319 -10.19 3.59 -29.22
CA LEU A 319 -9.77 4.38 -28.07
C LEU A 319 -10.95 4.61 -27.13
N LEU A 320 -10.87 4.05 -25.92
CA LEU A 320 -11.68 4.51 -24.80
C LEU A 320 -11.05 5.77 -24.23
N THR A 321 -11.60 6.94 -24.58
CA THR A 321 -11.04 8.23 -24.16
C THR A 321 -11.03 8.35 -22.62
N PRO A 322 -9.85 8.42 -21.97
CA PRO A 322 -9.76 8.48 -20.51
C PRO A 322 -10.26 9.83 -19.95
N PRO A 323 -10.72 9.88 -18.69
CA PRO A 323 -11.25 11.08 -18.06
C PRO A 323 -10.11 12.00 -17.57
N LEU A 324 -9.26 12.46 -18.48
CA LEU A 324 -8.10 13.30 -18.15
C LEU A 324 -8.53 14.66 -17.60
N ASP A 325 -9.58 15.23 -18.17
CA ASP A 325 -10.27 16.39 -17.62
C ASP A 325 -11.38 15.90 -16.69
N ASN A 326 -11.08 15.83 -15.40
CA ASN A 326 -12.01 15.38 -14.36
C ASN A 326 -12.13 16.43 -13.24
N PRO A 327 -13.29 16.52 -12.55
CA PRO A 327 -13.55 17.58 -11.58
C PRO A 327 -12.64 17.54 -10.36
N TRP A 328 -12.05 16.38 -10.06
CA TRP A 328 -11.10 16.20 -8.95
C TRP A 328 -9.68 16.59 -9.31
N LYS A 329 -9.42 16.95 -10.58
CA LYS A 329 -8.09 17.19 -11.15
C LYS A 329 -7.14 16.03 -10.88
N ARG A 330 -7.67 14.82 -10.75
CA ARG A 330 -6.88 13.64 -10.41
C ARG A 330 -6.06 13.20 -11.61
N ARG A 331 -4.77 12.91 -11.42
CA ARG A 331 -3.94 12.32 -12.47
C ARG A 331 -4.48 10.94 -12.83
N VAL A 332 -4.63 10.68 -14.12
CA VAL A 332 -5.06 9.39 -14.63
C VAL A 332 -3.89 8.73 -15.34
N ARG A 333 -3.19 7.83 -14.64
CA ARG A 333 -2.08 7.03 -15.15
C ARG A 333 -2.43 5.55 -15.02
N PHE A 334 -3.25 5.06 -15.94
CA PHE A 334 -3.72 3.68 -15.91
C PHE A 334 -2.55 2.70 -16.04
N SER A 335 -2.61 1.63 -15.26
CA SER A 335 -1.54 0.63 -15.12
C SER A 335 -2.03 -0.81 -15.20
N GLY A 336 -3.33 -1.04 -15.02
CA GLY A 336 -3.97 -2.35 -15.22
C GLY A 336 -5.45 -2.18 -15.53
N LEU A 337 -6.03 -3.14 -16.26
CA LEU A 337 -7.44 -3.14 -16.63
C LEU A 337 -7.99 -4.56 -16.78
N ASP A 338 -9.31 -4.70 -16.62
CA ASP A 338 -10.05 -5.91 -16.94
C ASP A 338 -11.53 -5.58 -17.20
N PHE A 339 -12.25 -6.49 -17.85
CA PHE A 339 -13.65 -6.32 -18.23
C PHE A 339 -14.60 -7.07 -17.29
N PHE A 340 -15.77 -6.49 -17.05
CA PHE A 340 -16.86 -7.18 -16.36
C PHE A 340 -17.49 -8.23 -17.29
N SER A 341 -18.19 -9.20 -16.68
CA SER A 341 -18.79 -10.34 -17.39
C SER A 341 -19.85 -9.95 -18.43
N ASP A 342 -20.41 -8.74 -18.33
CA ASP A 342 -21.38 -8.19 -19.29
C ASP A 342 -20.76 -7.71 -20.60
N GLY A 343 -19.42 -7.58 -20.68
CA GLY A 343 -18.70 -7.08 -21.85
C GLY A 343 -18.97 -5.61 -22.21
N LYS A 344 -19.65 -4.85 -21.34
CA LYS A 344 -20.04 -3.45 -21.56
C LYS A 344 -19.42 -2.49 -20.54
N ARG A 345 -18.75 -3.03 -19.53
CA ARG A 345 -18.04 -2.30 -18.50
C ARG A 345 -16.61 -2.81 -18.33
N ALA A 346 -15.74 -1.94 -17.86
CA ALA A 346 -14.39 -2.28 -17.45
C ALA A 346 -14.00 -1.55 -16.15
N ALA A 347 -12.98 -2.06 -15.47
CA ALA A 347 -12.32 -1.35 -14.38
C ALA A 347 -10.83 -1.17 -14.70
N LEU A 348 -10.26 -0.04 -14.30
CA LEU A 348 -8.88 0.33 -14.55
C LEU A 348 -8.25 0.87 -13.26
N CYS A 349 -7.10 0.33 -12.86
CA CYS A 349 -6.32 0.88 -11.75
C CYS A 349 -5.28 1.88 -12.26
N THR A 350 -4.88 2.82 -11.41
CA THR A 350 -3.81 3.77 -11.68
C THR A 350 -2.57 3.46 -10.86
N TRP A 351 -1.40 3.87 -11.36
CA TRP A 351 -0.17 3.81 -10.56
C TRP A 351 -0.30 4.61 -9.25
N ASP A 352 -1.10 5.67 -9.22
CA ASP A 352 -1.32 6.48 -8.03
C ASP A 352 -2.19 5.79 -6.94
N GLY A 353 -2.76 4.61 -7.22
CA GLY A 353 -3.58 3.85 -6.27
C GLY A 353 -5.09 4.06 -6.38
N ASP A 354 -5.56 4.60 -7.51
CA ASP A 354 -6.99 4.79 -7.78
C ASP A 354 -7.57 3.65 -8.62
N ILE A 355 -8.87 3.43 -8.50
CA ILE A 355 -9.63 2.57 -9.43
C ILE A 355 -10.74 3.40 -10.05
N TRP A 356 -10.84 3.30 -11.37
CA TRP A 356 -11.92 3.87 -12.17
C TRP A 356 -12.73 2.73 -12.78
N THR A 357 -14.05 2.89 -12.81
CA THR A 357 -14.92 2.06 -13.64
C THR A 357 -15.38 2.87 -14.84
N VAL A 358 -15.58 2.19 -15.96
CA VAL A 358 -16.15 2.77 -17.18
C VAL A 358 -17.29 1.90 -17.66
N SER A 359 -18.39 2.54 -18.05
CA SER A 359 -19.54 1.91 -18.70
C SER A 359 -19.86 2.59 -20.03
N GLY A 360 -20.74 1.97 -20.81
CA GLY A 360 -21.08 2.45 -22.17
C GLY A 360 -20.07 2.01 -23.23
N ILE A 361 -19.35 0.90 -22.98
CA ILE A 361 -18.52 0.27 -23.99
C ILE A 361 -19.46 -0.49 -24.94
N ASP A 362 -19.75 0.12 -26.08
CA ASP A 362 -20.57 -0.42 -27.15
C ASP A 362 -19.91 -0.22 -28.52
N ASP A 363 -20.61 -0.59 -29.59
CA ASP A 363 -20.13 -0.52 -30.97
C ASP A 363 -19.99 0.92 -31.51
N LYS A 364 -20.39 1.93 -30.75
CA LYS A 364 -20.35 3.35 -31.15
C LYS A 364 -19.38 4.18 -30.32
N LEU A 365 -19.16 3.79 -29.07
CA LEU A 365 -18.32 4.50 -28.08
C LEU A 365 -18.72 5.97 -27.89
N GLU A 366 -20.00 6.32 -28.07
CA GLU A 366 -20.46 7.71 -28.02
C GLU A 366 -20.55 8.26 -26.60
N ASN A 367 -20.77 7.40 -25.60
CA ASN A 367 -21.11 7.80 -24.23
C ASN A 367 -20.38 6.91 -23.21
N LEU A 368 -19.06 7.08 -23.09
CA LEU A 368 -18.29 6.43 -22.03
C LEU A 368 -18.51 7.17 -20.72
N LYS A 369 -18.98 6.45 -19.69
CA LYS A 369 -19.27 7.03 -18.38
C LYS A 369 -18.26 6.51 -17.37
N TRP A 370 -17.40 7.39 -16.90
CA TRP A 370 -16.35 7.09 -15.94
C TRP A 370 -16.79 7.45 -14.53
N ARG A 371 -16.53 6.56 -13.58
CA ARG A 371 -16.74 6.80 -12.15
C ARG A 371 -15.51 6.35 -11.37
N ARG A 372 -15.13 7.10 -10.34
CA ARG A 372 -14.13 6.65 -9.37
C ARG A 372 -14.77 5.60 -8.46
N PHE A 373 -14.02 4.53 -8.21
CA PHE A 373 -14.48 3.39 -7.42
C PHE A 373 -13.67 3.22 -6.13
N ALA A 374 -12.36 3.46 -6.17
CA ALA A 374 -11.48 3.36 -5.01
C ALA A 374 -10.29 4.32 -5.13
N SER A 375 -9.60 4.58 -4.01
CA SER A 375 -8.39 5.42 -3.95
C SER A 375 -7.46 4.97 -2.82
N GLY A 376 -6.26 5.56 -2.79
CA GLY A 376 -5.36 5.51 -1.64
C GLY A 376 -4.52 4.24 -1.55
N MET A 377 -4.55 3.35 -2.53
CA MET A 377 -3.77 2.10 -2.50
C MET A 377 -2.30 2.32 -2.88
N TYR A 378 -1.43 1.37 -2.52
CA TYR A 378 0.01 1.54 -2.68
C TYR A 378 0.50 1.01 -4.03
N GLU A 379 0.64 1.92 -5.01
CA GLU A 379 1.22 1.65 -6.32
C GLU A 379 0.57 0.45 -7.03
N THR A 380 -0.74 0.55 -7.30
CA THR A 380 -1.47 -0.53 -7.97
C THR A 380 -1.06 -0.60 -9.44
N LEU A 381 -0.44 -1.71 -9.85
CA LEU A 381 0.04 -1.92 -11.22
C LEU A 381 -0.47 -3.23 -11.84
N GLY A 382 -1.49 -3.81 -11.22
CA GLY A 382 -2.27 -4.91 -11.78
C GLY A 382 -3.73 -4.81 -11.35
N LEU A 383 -4.63 -5.22 -12.23
CA LEU A 383 -6.07 -5.32 -11.96
C LEU A 383 -6.64 -6.56 -12.63
N LYS A 384 -7.47 -7.29 -11.89
CA LYS A 384 -8.23 -8.42 -12.40
C LYS A 384 -9.67 -8.36 -11.90
N ILE A 385 -10.62 -8.72 -12.74
CA ILE A 385 -12.01 -8.95 -12.34
C ILE A 385 -12.27 -10.46 -12.28
N VAL A 386 -12.71 -10.94 -11.13
CA VAL A 386 -13.08 -12.35 -10.92
C VAL A 386 -14.49 -12.42 -10.37
N ASN A 387 -15.41 -13.01 -11.13
CA ASN A 387 -16.85 -13.05 -10.80
C ASN A 387 -17.42 -11.65 -10.51
N ASP A 388 -17.12 -10.68 -11.38
CA ASP A 388 -17.51 -9.26 -11.27
C ASP A 388 -17.03 -8.56 -9.99
N VAL A 389 -16.07 -9.13 -9.28
CA VAL A 389 -15.37 -8.47 -8.17
C VAL A 389 -14.01 -8.00 -8.63
N ILE A 390 -13.68 -6.75 -8.32
CA ILE A 390 -12.40 -6.13 -8.68
C ILE A 390 -11.32 -6.56 -7.68
N TYR A 391 -10.15 -6.86 -8.20
CA TYR A 391 -8.91 -7.13 -7.46
C TYR A 391 -7.80 -6.27 -8.02
N THR A 392 -6.87 -5.83 -7.17
CA THR A 392 -5.64 -5.17 -7.60
C THR A 392 -4.42 -5.76 -6.90
N SER A 393 -3.28 -5.74 -7.57
CA SER A 393 -1.97 -5.97 -6.95
C SER A 393 -1.25 -4.63 -6.76
N GLY A 394 -0.78 -4.39 -5.54
CA GLY A 394 0.07 -3.26 -5.18
C GLY A 394 1.34 -3.72 -4.48
N ARG A 395 2.20 -2.79 -4.05
CA ARG A 395 3.38 -3.15 -3.24
C ARG A 395 3.04 -3.69 -1.86
N ASP A 396 1.85 -3.38 -1.38
CA ASP A 396 1.33 -3.76 -0.08
C ASP A 396 0.67 -5.14 -0.08
N GLN A 397 -0.28 -5.37 -0.99
CA GLN A 397 -1.13 -6.56 -0.99
C GLN A 397 -1.86 -6.78 -2.33
N ILE A 398 -2.42 -7.99 -2.50
CA ILE A 398 -3.57 -8.19 -3.38
C ILE A 398 -4.82 -7.77 -2.59
N THR A 399 -5.51 -6.76 -3.10
CA THR A 399 -6.73 -6.22 -2.48
C THR A 399 -7.95 -6.69 -3.25
N ARG A 400 -8.99 -7.11 -2.52
CA ARG A 400 -10.31 -7.38 -3.08
C ARG A 400 -11.29 -6.32 -2.59
N TYR A 401 -12.04 -5.72 -3.50
CA TYR A 401 -12.88 -4.56 -3.20
C TYR A 401 -14.36 -4.91 -3.16
N TYR A 402 -15.08 -4.34 -2.20
CA TYR A 402 -16.54 -4.48 -2.09
C TYR A 402 -17.20 -3.12 -1.91
N ASP A 403 -18.20 -2.89 -2.76
CA ASP A 403 -19.24 -1.87 -2.59
C ASP A 403 -20.37 -2.50 -1.77
N LEU A 404 -20.46 -2.13 -0.49
CA LEU A 404 -21.38 -2.75 0.47
C LEU A 404 -22.79 -2.16 0.36
N ASN A 405 -22.91 -0.92 -0.09
CA ASN A 405 -24.16 -0.16 -0.16
C ASN A 405 -24.72 0.01 -1.58
N LYS A 406 -23.97 -0.44 -2.60
CA LYS A 406 -24.27 -0.34 -4.04
C LYS A 406 -24.30 1.10 -4.56
N ASP A 407 -23.52 1.99 -3.99
CA ASP A 407 -23.46 3.38 -4.42
C ASP A 407 -22.46 3.62 -5.57
N GLY A 408 -21.67 2.61 -5.96
CA GLY A 408 -20.67 2.69 -7.01
C GLY A 408 -19.25 2.97 -6.52
N GLU A 409 -18.98 2.89 -5.21
CA GLU A 409 -17.66 3.01 -4.60
C GLU A 409 -17.34 1.83 -3.65
N ALA A 410 -16.06 1.54 -3.47
CA ALA A 410 -15.60 0.51 -2.55
C ALA A 410 -15.61 1.01 -1.10
N ASP A 411 -16.30 0.28 -0.23
CA ASP A 411 -16.32 0.49 1.21
C ASP A 411 -15.34 -0.43 1.94
N TYR A 412 -15.15 -1.67 1.47
CA TYR A 412 -14.28 -2.66 2.09
C TYR A 412 -13.14 -3.05 1.14
N TYR A 413 -11.92 -2.86 1.64
CA TYR A 413 -10.66 -3.17 0.99
C TYR A 413 -10.10 -4.40 1.72
N GLU A 414 -10.53 -5.58 1.30
CA GLU A 414 -10.12 -6.85 1.89
C GLU A 414 -8.67 -7.16 1.49
N ASN A 415 -7.84 -7.48 2.48
CA ASN A 415 -6.53 -8.07 2.23
C ASN A 415 -6.73 -9.54 1.80
N LEU A 416 -6.62 -9.83 0.51
CA LEU A 416 -6.59 -11.22 0.06
C LEU A 416 -5.23 -11.86 0.36
N CYS A 417 -4.14 -11.15 0.08
CA CYS A 417 -2.79 -11.66 0.28
C CYS A 417 -1.77 -10.53 0.40
N ASN A 418 -1.03 -10.49 1.50
CA ASN A 418 0.07 -9.55 1.74
C ASN A 418 1.41 -10.28 2.00
N LEU A 419 1.51 -11.57 1.64
CA LEU A 419 2.61 -12.48 1.99
C LEU A 419 3.97 -12.11 1.37
N TYR A 420 3.99 -11.30 0.32
CA TYR A 420 5.23 -10.90 -0.35
C TYR A 420 5.85 -9.66 0.27
N THR A 421 7.17 -9.57 0.18
CA THR A 421 7.96 -8.53 0.84
C THR A 421 8.00 -7.21 0.06
N SER A 422 8.24 -6.11 0.79
CA SER A 422 8.49 -4.79 0.22
C SER A 422 9.50 -4.02 1.06
N THR A 423 10.45 -3.37 0.40
CA THR A 423 11.54 -2.60 1.04
C THR A 423 11.35 -1.10 0.84
N GLU A 424 12.33 -0.29 1.22
CA GLU A 424 12.40 1.15 0.86
C GLU A 424 12.74 1.37 -0.63
N GLY A 425 12.95 0.29 -1.40
CA GLY A 425 13.33 0.37 -2.79
C GLY A 425 12.30 1.11 -3.63
N PHE A 426 12.75 2.12 -4.38
CA PHE A 426 11.84 2.99 -5.14
C PHE A 426 11.32 2.34 -6.43
N HIS A 427 12.01 1.30 -6.90
CA HIS A 427 11.76 0.61 -8.18
C HIS A 427 11.43 -0.86 -7.96
N GLU A 428 10.70 -1.15 -6.88
CA GLU A 428 10.37 -2.50 -6.42
C GLU A 428 8.89 -2.85 -6.70
N PHE A 429 8.44 -2.48 -7.90
CA PHE A 429 7.07 -2.58 -8.37
C PHE A 429 6.52 -4.02 -8.36
N VAL A 430 5.21 -4.13 -8.20
CA VAL A 430 4.44 -5.36 -8.34
C VAL A 430 3.58 -5.24 -9.58
N PHE A 431 4.00 -5.87 -10.67
CA PHE A 431 3.39 -5.75 -11.98
C PHE A 431 2.32 -6.79 -12.21
N ASP A 432 1.22 -6.33 -12.81
CA ASP A 432 0.15 -7.14 -13.38
C ASP A 432 -0.62 -7.96 -12.34
N LEU A 433 -1.76 -8.50 -12.75
CA LEU A 433 -2.53 -9.45 -11.99
C LEU A 433 -3.33 -10.34 -12.94
N GLN A 434 -2.92 -11.59 -13.05
CA GLN A 434 -3.56 -12.57 -13.94
C GLN A 434 -4.12 -13.75 -13.14
N THR A 435 -5.04 -14.50 -13.74
CA THR A 435 -5.60 -15.71 -13.11
C THR A 435 -5.54 -16.92 -14.01
N ASP A 436 -5.31 -18.09 -13.43
CA ASP A 436 -5.51 -19.36 -14.13
C ASP A 436 -6.97 -19.86 -14.03
N LYS A 437 -7.28 -20.95 -14.75
CA LYS A 437 -8.59 -21.61 -14.73
C LYS A 437 -9.01 -22.14 -13.34
N ASP A 438 -8.06 -22.34 -12.43
CA ASP A 438 -8.31 -22.82 -11.08
C ASP A 438 -8.56 -21.65 -10.10
N GLY A 439 -8.47 -20.41 -10.60
CA GLY A 439 -8.69 -19.17 -9.86
C GLY A 439 -7.49 -18.72 -9.03
N ASN A 440 -6.30 -19.26 -9.28
CA ASN A 440 -5.07 -18.77 -8.65
C ASN A 440 -4.63 -17.47 -9.29
N PHE A 441 -3.98 -16.61 -8.52
CA PHE A 441 -3.48 -15.32 -8.98
C PHE A 441 -2.00 -15.39 -9.34
N TYR A 442 -1.58 -14.63 -10.34
CA TYR A 442 -0.20 -14.53 -10.81
C TYR A 442 0.18 -13.07 -11.01
N PHE A 443 1.41 -12.73 -10.65
CA PHE A 443 1.98 -11.39 -10.81
C PHE A 443 3.51 -11.49 -10.75
N ALA A 444 4.19 -10.43 -11.17
CA ALA A 444 5.64 -10.36 -11.09
C ALA A 444 6.10 -9.17 -10.25
N LYS A 445 7.25 -9.31 -9.60
CA LYS A 445 7.82 -8.27 -8.74
C LYS A 445 9.22 -7.91 -9.20
N ALA A 446 9.47 -6.61 -9.35
CA ALA A 446 10.78 -6.09 -9.72
C ALA A 446 11.83 -6.28 -8.63
N GLY A 447 13.09 -6.38 -9.05
CA GLY A 447 14.24 -6.11 -8.19
C GLY A 447 14.34 -4.61 -7.89
N PRO A 448 14.71 -4.20 -6.67
CA PRO A 448 14.82 -2.79 -6.31
C PRO A 448 16.08 -2.18 -6.95
N VAL A 449 16.01 -1.78 -8.22
CA VAL A 449 17.19 -1.28 -8.94
C VAL A 449 17.71 0.02 -8.30
N ASN A 450 19.02 0.25 -8.36
CA ASN A 450 19.59 1.52 -7.90
C ASN A 450 19.13 2.71 -8.77
N PRO A 451 19.14 3.95 -8.24
CA PRO A 451 18.97 5.14 -9.07
C PRO A 451 20.00 5.15 -10.20
N GLY A 452 19.55 5.38 -11.44
CA GLY A 452 20.39 5.28 -12.64
C GLY A 452 20.47 3.87 -13.25
N GLY A 453 19.88 2.86 -12.59
CA GLY A 453 19.62 1.55 -13.18
C GLY A 453 20.74 0.51 -13.06
N SER A 454 21.86 0.85 -12.39
CA SER A 454 23.04 -0.01 -12.20
C SER A 454 23.04 -0.77 -10.86
N GLY A 455 22.86 -2.08 -10.90
CA GLY A 455 22.76 -2.92 -9.70
C GLY A 455 21.45 -2.73 -8.94
N PHE A 456 21.43 -3.26 -7.71
CA PHE A 456 20.25 -3.31 -6.86
C PHE A 456 20.52 -2.70 -5.47
N GLN A 457 19.46 -2.17 -4.86
CA GLN A 457 19.38 -1.88 -3.44
C GLN A 457 19.17 -3.20 -2.67
N ARG A 458 18.74 -3.14 -1.40
CA ARG A 458 18.50 -4.34 -0.60
C ARG A 458 17.47 -5.26 -1.25
N ILE A 459 17.90 -6.44 -1.66
CA ILE A 459 17.05 -7.49 -2.25
C ILE A 459 16.38 -8.28 -1.11
N ALA A 460 15.06 -8.27 -1.07
CA ALA A 460 14.24 -9.10 -0.19
C ALA A 460 13.81 -10.41 -0.90
N ALA A 461 13.26 -11.38 -0.17
CA ALA A 461 13.04 -12.74 -0.65
C ALA A 461 12.15 -12.87 -1.91
N ASN A 462 11.28 -11.89 -2.18
CA ASN A 462 10.38 -11.92 -3.34
C ASN A 462 10.78 -10.99 -4.49
N ALA A 463 11.88 -10.24 -4.36
CA ALA A 463 12.29 -9.28 -5.38
C ALA A 463 12.83 -9.99 -6.64
N GLY A 464 12.44 -9.54 -7.84
CA GLY A 464 12.87 -10.16 -9.10
C GLY A 464 12.26 -11.55 -9.34
N THR A 465 11.00 -11.75 -8.96
CA THR A 465 10.32 -13.05 -9.07
C THR A 465 8.97 -12.95 -9.77
N LEU A 466 8.55 -14.04 -10.41
CA LEU A 466 7.17 -14.28 -10.81
C LEU A 466 6.54 -15.20 -9.77
N MET A 467 5.38 -14.81 -9.24
CA MET A 467 4.72 -15.48 -8.12
C MET A 467 3.34 -15.99 -8.49
N LYS A 468 2.91 -17.03 -7.78
CA LYS A 468 1.57 -17.60 -7.79
C LYS A 468 0.98 -17.49 -6.38
N VAL A 469 -0.25 -17.02 -6.27
CA VAL A 469 -1.03 -17.02 -5.04
C VAL A 469 -2.25 -17.93 -5.20
N SER A 470 -2.51 -18.79 -4.21
CA SER A 470 -3.70 -19.64 -4.21
C SER A 470 -4.97 -18.82 -4.30
N ARG A 471 -6.04 -19.40 -4.85
CA ARG A 471 -7.35 -18.72 -4.98
C ARG A 471 -7.86 -18.06 -3.69
N ASP A 472 -7.56 -18.66 -2.54
CA ASP A 472 -7.96 -18.15 -1.22
C ASP A 472 -6.96 -17.15 -0.60
N GLY A 473 -5.89 -16.81 -1.31
CA GLY A 473 -4.88 -15.84 -0.87
C GLY A 473 -3.83 -16.39 0.10
N LYS A 474 -3.99 -17.61 0.61
CA LYS A 474 -3.23 -18.10 1.78
C LYS A 474 -1.86 -18.69 1.48
N LYS A 475 -1.57 -19.02 0.22
CA LYS A 475 -0.30 -19.62 -0.17
C LYS A 475 0.33 -18.82 -1.29
N LEU A 476 1.54 -18.34 -1.05
CA LEU A 476 2.42 -17.74 -2.05
C LEU A 476 3.48 -18.75 -2.49
N GLU A 477 3.69 -18.88 -3.79
CA GLU A 477 4.73 -19.71 -4.40
C GLU A 477 5.54 -18.88 -5.41
N VAL A 478 6.87 -18.96 -5.34
CA VAL A 478 7.75 -18.39 -6.35
C VAL A 478 7.82 -19.36 -7.53
N VAL A 479 7.29 -18.94 -8.67
CA VAL A 479 7.24 -19.76 -9.90
C VAL A 479 8.56 -19.67 -10.67
N ALA A 480 9.15 -18.48 -10.76
CA ALA A 480 10.41 -18.23 -11.46
C ALA A 480 11.17 -17.06 -10.85
N THR A 481 12.50 -17.03 -11.05
CA THR A 481 13.40 -16.00 -10.48
C THR A 481 14.33 -15.41 -11.54
N GLY A 482 15.10 -14.39 -11.17
CA GLY A 482 16.10 -13.79 -12.05
C GLY A 482 15.56 -12.70 -12.95
N PHE A 483 14.56 -11.93 -12.51
CA PHE A 483 14.01 -10.80 -13.24
C PHE A 483 14.52 -9.46 -12.71
N ARG A 484 14.65 -8.46 -13.57
CA ARG A 484 15.07 -7.11 -13.18
C ARG A 484 13.86 -6.26 -12.84
N ALA A 485 13.02 -5.99 -13.83
CA ALA A 485 11.79 -5.22 -13.73
C ALA A 485 10.80 -5.81 -14.76
N PRO A 486 10.18 -6.96 -14.42
CA PRO A 486 9.31 -7.70 -15.33
C PRO A 486 8.00 -6.94 -15.55
N ASN A 487 7.99 -6.04 -16.54
CA ASN A 487 6.89 -5.12 -16.89
C ASN A 487 5.64 -5.83 -17.47
N GLY A 488 5.10 -6.80 -16.75
CA GLY A 488 3.87 -7.51 -17.08
C GLY A 488 4.07 -8.97 -17.41
N ILE A 489 2.99 -9.74 -17.23
CA ILE A 489 2.98 -11.18 -17.47
C ILE A 489 1.79 -11.58 -18.35
N GLY A 490 1.84 -12.77 -18.92
CA GLY A 490 0.70 -13.40 -19.58
C GLY A 490 0.40 -14.75 -18.96
N VAL A 491 -0.88 -15.06 -18.76
CA VAL A 491 -1.36 -16.41 -18.43
C VAL A 491 -2.31 -16.83 -19.53
N SER A 492 -1.92 -17.82 -20.33
CA SER A 492 -2.79 -18.33 -21.41
C SER A 492 -3.93 -19.18 -20.85
N PRO A 493 -5.01 -19.43 -21.63
CA PRO A 493 -6.07 -20.37 -21.25
C PRO A 493 -5.58 -21.79 -20.98
N THR A 494 -4.41 -22.18 -21.50
CA THR A 494 -3.77 -23.47 -21.27
C THR A 494 -2.76 -23.44 -20.11
N GLY A 495 -2.66 -22.31 -19.39
CA GLY A 495 -1.76 -22.12 -18.25
C GLY A 495 -0.31 -21.83 -18.62
N GLN A 496 -0.02 -21.49 -19.88
CA GLN A 496 1.32 -21.07 -20.28
C GLN A 496 1.60 -19.66 -19.74
N LEU A 497 2.81 -19.47 -19.25
CA LEU A 497 3.24 -18.22 -18.63
C LEU A 497 4.23 -17.50 -19.55
N THR A 498 4.06 -16.20 -19.71
CA THR A 498 5.02 -15.30 -20.39
C THR A 498 5.30 -14.09 -19.53
N THR A 499 6.43 -13.43 -19.74
CA THR A 499 6.74 -12.15 -19.09
C THR A 499 7.64 -11.30 -19.98
N GLY A 500 7.48 -9.98 -19.89
CA GLY A 500 8.50 -9.03 -20.32
C GLY A 500 9.59 -8.87 -19.26
N ASP A 501 10.65 -8.12 -19.60
CA ASP A 501 11.60 -7.50 -18.65
C ASP A 501 12.15 -6.21 -19.26
N ASN A 502 12.73 -5.33 -18.45
CA ASN A 502 13.24 -4.05 -18.91
C ASN A 502 14.77 -4.00 -18.97
N GLN A 503 15.28 -3.39 -20.03
CA GLN A 503 16.70 -3.23 -20.28
C GLN A 503 17.43 -2.51 -19.14
N GLY A 504 18.63 -2.99 -18.83
CA GLY A 504 19.49 -2.46 -17.78
C GLY A 504 20.42 -3.53 -17.22
N THR A 505 20.66 -3.50 -15.91
CA THR A 505 21.55 -4.46 -15.23
C THR A 505 21.19 -5.91 -15.57
N TRP A 506 22.13 -6.66 -16.15
CA TRP A 506 21.97 -8.04 -16.65
C TRP A 506 21.01 -8.25 -17.85
N VAL A 507 20.21 -7.25 -18.24
CA VAL A 507 19.18 -7.37 -19.29
C VAL A 507 19.55 -6.44 -20.47
N PRO A 508 20.12 -6.94 -21.58
CA PRO A 508 20.68 -6.10 -22.65
C PRO A 508 19.63 -5.30 -23.45
N THR A 509 18.44 -5.87 -23.64
CA THR A 509 17.27 -5.29 -24.34
C THR A 509 16.02 -5.99 -23.78
N ASP A 510 14.84 -5.43 -24.04
CA ASP A 510 13.57 -5.88 -23.45
C ASP A 510 13.16 -7.26 -24.01
N PRO A 511 13.24 -8.36 -23.24
CA PRO A 511 12.95 -9.70 -23.75
C PRO A 511 11.47 -10.05 -23.64
N LEU A 512 11.03 -10.99 -24.48
CA LEU A 512 9.83 -11.79 -24.25
C LEU A 512 10.22 -13.18 -23.78
N ASN A 513 9.94 -13.50 -22.52
CA ASN A 513 10.27 -14.79 -21.92
C ASN A 513 9.10 -15.77 -21.99
N TRP A 514 9.39 -17.04 -22.30
CA TRP A 514 8.49 -18.15 -22.00
C TRP A 514 8.84 -18.72 -20.63
N ILE A 515 7.90 -18.60 -19.69
CA ILE A 515 8.12 -18.99 -18.29
C ILE A 515 7.91 -20.49 -18.07
N ARG A 516 8.90 -21.11 -17.42
CA ARG A 516 8.89 -22.48 -16.93
C ARG A 516 9.01 -22.45 -15.41
N PRO A 517 8.17 -23.18 -14.67
CA PRO A 517 8.32 -23.29 -13.22
C PRO A 517 9.74 -23.72 -12.82
N GLY A 518 10.31 -23.04 -11.83
CA GLY A 518 11.70 -23.19 -11.41
C GLY A 518 12.73 -22.53 -12.33
N GLY A 519 12.32 -21.86 -13.40
CA GLY A 519 13.22 -21.20 -14.36
C GLY A 519 13.99 -20.02 -13.76
N PHE A 520 15.14 -19.69 -14.35
CA PHE A 520 15.98 -18.54 -14.03
C PHE A 520 16.18 -17.69 -15.29
N TYR A 521 15.92 -16.38 -15.20
CA TYR A 521 15.79 -15.50 -16.36
C TYR A 521 16.86 -14.40 -16.47
N GLY A 522 18.01 -14.61 -15.82
CA GLY A 522 19.28 -13.95 -16.18
C GLY A 522 19.87 -13.02 -15.13
N VAL A 523 19.06 -12.46 -14.23
CA VAL A 523 19.54 -11.53 -13.20
C VAL A 523 20.07 -12.27 -11.97
N VAL A 524 21.38 -12.43 -11.89
CA VAL A 524 22.05 -13.24 -10.86
C VAL A 524 21.70 -12.79 -9.43
N ASP A 525 21.67 -11.49 -9.17
CA ASP A 525 21.37 -10.92 -7.85
C ASP A 525 19.96 -11.30 -7.34
N THR A 526 19.03 -11.63 -8.24
CA THR A 526 17.65 -12.04 -7.92
C THR A 526 17.40 -13.52 -8.19
N ALA A 527 18.47 -14.33 -8.27
CA ALA A 527 18.34 -15.77 -8.49
C ALA A 527 17.70 -16.51 -7.30
N HIS A 528 17.93 -16.01 -6.07
CA HIS A 528 17.49 -16.56 -4.78
C HIS A 528 17.89 -18.01 -4.51
N ARG A 529 18.91 -18.50 -5.22
CA ARG A 529 19.34 -19.90 -5.21
C ARG A 529 20.85 -19.98 -5.34
N ASP A 530 21.45 -20.85 -4.55
CA ASP A 530 22.87 -21.19 -4.59
C ASP A 530 23.02 -22.72 -4.70
N PRO A 531 23.62 -23.25 -5.79
CA PRO A 531 24.18 -22.51 -6.94
C PRO A 531 23.09 -21.81 -7.78
N VAL A 532 23.51 -20.75 -8.48
CA VAL A 532 22.66 -20.04 -9.45
C VAL A 532 22.24 -21.03 -10.55
N PRO A 533 20.93 -21.14 -10.86
CA PRO A 533 20.44 -22.07 -11.88
C PRO A 533 20.87 -21.68 -13.29
N GLU A 534 20.74 -22.63 -14.22
CA GLU A 534 20.95 -22.39 -15.64
C GLU A 534 19.96 -21.35 -16.19
N PHE A 535 20.49 -20.35 -16.91
CA PHE A 535 19.71 -19.32 -17.60
C PHE A 535 18.81 -19.93 -18.68
N LYS A 536 17.53 -19.55 -18.66
CA LYS A 536 16.56 -19.89 -19.71
C LYS A 536 16.45 -18.73 -20.70
N PRO A 537 16.87 -18.92 -21.96
CA PRO A 537 16.84 -17.84 -22.95
C PRO A 537 15.41 -17.41 -23.27
N PRO A 538 15.19 -16.12 -23.58
CA PRO A 538 13.88 -15.63 -24.00
C PRO A 538 13.51 -16.17 -25.39
N LEU A 539 12.24 -16.02 -25.75
CA LEU A 539 11.74 -16.29 -27.10
C LEU A 539 12.33 -15.30 -28.10
N MET A 540 12.45 -14.04 -27.70
CA MET A 540 13.07 -12.97 -28.46
C MET A 540 13.55 -11.84 -27.54
N TRP A 541 14.43 -11.00 -28.09
CA TRP A 541 15.09 -9.86 -27.47
C TRP A 541 14.71 -8.56 -28.18
#